data_AF-A0ABD0RXR5-F1
#
_entry.id   AF-A0ABD0RXR5-F1
#
_cell.length_a   1.000
_cell.length_b   1.000
_cell.length_c   1.000
_cell.angle_alpha   90.00
_cell.angle_beta   90.00
_cell.angle_gamma   90.00
#
_symmetry.space_group_name_H-M   'P 1'
#
loop_
_entity.id
_entity.type
_entity.pdbx_description
1 polymer ?
#
loop_
_entity_poly.entity_id
_entity_poly.type
_entity_poly.pdbx_seq_one_letter_code
_entity_poly.pdbx_strand_id
1 'polypeptide(L)'
;PPWYQPPPPPPPVIRPKLATTPIIPRPVKPASNMSVLRRRRVRCKRCEACLRTECGDCNFCRDMKKFGGPGKLKQTCVLRQCLAPGLPLSAVCEICGEGNQDTGEELMECSNCAQITHPSCLK
;
A
#
# COMPACT_ATOMS: atom_id res chain seq x y z
N PRO A 1 39.59 7.89 -6.80
CA PRO A 1 41.06 8.09 -6.77
C PRO A 1 41.71 7.36 -7.97
N PRO A 2 42.84 7.84 -8.50
CA PRO A 2 43.48 7.26 -9.69
C PRO A 2 44.01 5.82 -9.48
N TRP A 3 44.05 5.35 -8.23
CA TRP A 3 44.45 3.99 -7.85
C TRP A 3 43.31 2.97 -7.81
N TYR A 4 42.06 3.41 -7.98
CA TYR A 4 40.91 2.49 -7.94
C TYR A 4 40.64 1.94 -9.34
N GLN A 5 41.01 0.68 -9.57
CA GLN A 5 40.51 -0.11 -10.70
C GLN A 5 39.42 -1.06 -10.20
N PRO A 6 38.16 -0.90 -10.64
CA PRO A 6 37.11 -1.84 -10.30
C PRO A 6 37.39 -3.21 -10.93
N PRO A 7 37.02 -4.32 -10.26
CA PRO A 7 37.19 -5.66 -10.80
C PRO A 7 36.31 -5.86 -12.05
N PRO A 8 36.72 -6.75 -12.98
CA PRO A 8 35.93 -7.06 -14.16
C PRO A 8 34.57 -7.67 -13.77
N PRO A 9 33.50 -7.38 -14.54
CA PRO A 9 32.18 -7.93 -14.27
C PRO A 9 32.21 -9.47 -14.41
N PRO A 10 31.45 -10.19 -13.59
CA PRO A 10 31.33 -11.64 -13.71
C PRO A 10 30.71 -12.04 -15.06
N PRO A 11 31.04 -13.24 -15.58
CA PRO A 11 30.45 -13.73 -16.82
C PRO A 11 28.92 -13.85 -16.70
N PRO A 12 28.18 -13.66 -17.80
CA PRO A 12 26.72 -13.78 -17.79
C PRO A 12 26.32 -15.21 -17.42
N VAL A 13 25.65 -15.36 -16.29
CA VAL A 13 25.07 -16.63 -15.87
C VAL A 13 23.88 -16.94 -16.78
N ILE A 14 24.00 -17.95 -17.63
CA ILE A 14 22.90 -18.42 -18.47
C ILE A 14 21.87 -19.07 -17.56
N ARG A 15 20.85 -18.30 -17.18
CA ARG A 15 19.74 -18.79 -16.36
C ARG A 15 18.86 -19.71 -17.21
N PRO A 16 18.59 -20.96 -16.79
CA PRO A 16 17.66 -21.83 -17.49
C PRO A 16 16.30 -21.16 -17.65
N LYS A 17 15.78 -21.12 -18.88
CA LYS A 17 14.44 -20.64 -19.18
C LYS A 17 13.45 -21.61 -18.52
N LEU A 18 12.79 -21.17 -17.44
CA LEU A 18 11.67 -21.92 -16.88
C LEU A 18 10.61 -22.06 -17.98
N ALA A 19 10.17 -23.30 -18.24
CA ALA A 19 9.08 -23.58 -19.14
C ALA A 19 7.85 -22.75 -18.73
N THR A 20 7.34 -21.96 -19.67
CA THR A 20 6.12 -21.18 -19.52
C THR A 20 4.95 -22.13 -19.31
N THR A 21 4.53 -22.31 -18.07
CA THR A 21 3.23 -22.91 -17.78
C THR A 21 2.15 -21.95 -18.29
N PRO A 22 1.07 -22.46 -18.92
CA PRO A 22 -0.03 -21.60 -19.34
C PRO A 22 -0.66 -20.97 -18.08
N ILE A 23 -0.57 -19.64 -17.99
CA ILE A 23 -1.21 -18.86 -16.93
C ILE A 23 -2.71 -18.89 -17.20
N ILE A 24 -3.42 -19.81 -16.55
CA ILE A 24 -4.88 -19.81 -16.51
C ILE A 24 -5.31 -18.58 -15.68
N PRO A 25 -6.01 -17.59 -16.25
CA PRO A 25 -6.50 -16.46 -15.49
C PRO A 25 -7.45 -16.96 -14.41
N ARG A 26 -7.11 -16.72 -13.15
CA ARG A 26 -8.03 -16.97 -12.04
C ARG A 26 -9.29 -16.12 -12.28
N PRO A 27 -10.50 -16.66 -12.14
CA PRO A 27 -11.73 -15.88 -12.24
C PRO A 27 -11.66 -14.70 -11.25
N VAL A 28 -11.46 -13.50 -11.79
CA VAL A 28 -11.53 -12.27 -11.02
C VAL A 28 -13.01 -12.03 -10.75
N LYS A 29 -13.45 -12.32 -9.52
CA LYS A 29 -14.77 -11.88 -9.08
C LYS A 29 -14.83 -10.38 -9.30
N PRO A 30 -15.85 -9.83 -9.99
CA PRO A 30 -15.99 -8.39 -10.12
C PRO A 30 -16.07 -7.83 -8.70
N ALA A 31 -15.03 -7.08 -8.32
CA ALA A 31 -15.07 -6.28 -7.13
C ALA A 31 -16.29 -5.38 -7.28
N SER A 32 -17.16 -5.35 -6.26
CA SER A 32 -18.32 -4.45 -6.25
C SER A 32 -17.87 -3.06 -6.72
N ASN A 33 -18.63 -2.40 -7.60
CA ASN A 33 -18.23 -1.13 -8.22
C ASN A 33 -17.74 -0.08 -7.19
N MET A 34 -18.24 -0.15 -5.95
CA MET A 34 -17.80 0.67 -4.82
C MET A 34 -16.41 0.32 -4.28
N SER A 35 -16.04 -0.96 -4.23
CA SER A 35 -14.71 -1.39 -3.79
C SER A 35 -13.59 -1.07 -4.78
N VAL A 36 -13.92 -0.90 -6.06
CA VAL A 36 -12.97 -0.45 -7.09
C VAL A 36 -12.77 1.06 -7.04
N LEU A 37 -13.82 1.83 -6.73
CA LEU A 37 -13.75 3.28 -6.59
C LEU A 37 -12.98 3.71 -5.32
N ARG A 38 -13.12 2.97 -4.22
CA ARG A 38 -12.50 3.34 -2.95
C ARG A 38 -10.99 3.22 -3.01
N ARG A 39 -10.33 4.37 -2.90
CA ARG A 39 -8.87 4.50 -2.92
C ARG A 39 -8.24 3.81 -1.71
N ARG A 40 -7.00 3.34 -1.87
CA ARG A 40 -6.23 2.75 -0.76
C ARG A 40 -6.01 3.81 0.32
N ARG A 41 -6.38 3.47 1.55
CA ARG A 41 -6.14 4.30 2.73
C ARG A 41 -4.76 4.05 3.32
N VAL A 42 -4.21 5.06 3.99
CA VAL A 42 -2.94 4.98 4.71
C VAL A 42 -3.17 4.91 6.22
N ARG A 43 -2.22 4.30 6.93
CA ARG A 43 -2.28 4.21 8.40
C ARG A 43 -2.06 5.59 9.01
N CYS A 44 -2.81 5.92 10.07
CA CYS A 44 -2.66 7.20 10.76
C CYS A 44 -1.35 7.34 11.57
N LYS A 45 -0.68 6.22 11.86
CA LYS A 45 0.56 6.14 12.66
C LYS A 45 0.46 6.66 14.11
N ARG A 46 -0.73 7.04 14.59
CA ARG A 46 -0.95 7.60 15.94
C ARG A 46 -1.85 6.76 16.84
N CYS A 47 -2.73 5.93 16.27
CA CYS A 47 -3.62 5.07 17.08
C CYS A 47 -2.86 3.93 17.77
N GLU A 48 -3.43 3.36 18.84
CA GLU A 48 -2.83 2.28 19.63
C GLU A 48 -2.36 1.11 18.75
N ALA A 49 -3.20 0.65 17.82
CA ALA A 49 -2.84 -0.43 16.90
C ALA A 49 -1.65 -0.07 15.97
N CYS A 50 -1.47 1.21 15.62
CA CYS A 50 -0.30 1.63 14.85
C CYS A 50 0.99 1.63 15.67
N LEU A 51 0.90 2.04 16.94
CA LEU A 51 2.02 2.13 17.86
C LEU A 51 2.43 0.77 18.42
N ARG A 52 1.53 -0.22 18.45
CA ARG A 52 1.85 -1.59 18.84
C ARG A 52 2.98 -2.19 18.01
N THR A 53 3.80 -3.00 18.67
CA THR A 53 4.73 -3.92 18.03
C THR A 53 3.97 -5.07 17.37
N GLU A 54 4.64 -5.79 16.49
CA GLU A 54 4.04 -6.98 15.89
C GLU A 54 4.04 -8.13 16.90
N CYS A 55 2.93 -8.85 16.98
CA CYS A 55 2.76 -9.87 18.02
C CYS A 55 3.61 -11.13 17.83
N GLY A 56 4.15 -11.38 16.64
CA GLY A 56 4.94 -12.59 16.33
C GLY A 56 4.10 -13.84 16.06
N ASP A 57 2.95 -14.00 16.72
CA ASP A 57 2.24 -15.29 16.74
C ASP A 57 1.00 -15.39 15.85
N CYS A 58 0.43 -14.27 15.40
CA CYS A 58 -0.74 -14.32 14.51
C CYS A 58 -0.39 -14.89 13.12
N ASN A 59 -1.39 -15.39 12.37
CA ASN A 59 -1.21 -15.96 11.04
C ASN A 59 -0.42 -15.03 10.08
N PHE A 60 -0.67 -13.72 10.14
CA PHE A 60 0.05 -12.75 9.31
C PHE A 60 1.48 -12.51 9.78
N CYS A 61 1.75 -12.53 11.10
CA CYS A 61 3.12 -12.44 11.62
C CYS A 61 3.92 -13.69 11.26
N ARG A 62 3.35 -14.88 11.44
CA ARG A 62 3.98 -16.15 11.05
C ARG A 62 4.31 -16.24 9.56
N ASP A 63 3.61 -15.51 8.69
CA ASP A 63 3.95 -15.40 7.26
C ASP A 63 5.11 -14.41 6.99
N MET A 64 5.39 -13.45 7.86
CA MET A 64 6.43 -12.44 7.59
C MET A 64 7.84 -13.06 7.55
N LYS A 65 8.64 -12.64 6.56
CA LYS A 65 10.02 -13.13 6.38
C LYS A 65 10.91 -12.98 7.62
N LYS A 66 10.75 -11.88 8.37
CA LYS A 66 11.54 -11.63 9.59
C LYS A 66 11.21 -12.57 10.75
N PHE A 67 10.05 -13.23 10.71
CA PHE A 67 9.65 -14.26 11.66
C PHE A 67 9.78 -15.67 11.04
N GLY A 68 10.54 -15.81 9.95
CA GLY A 68 10.81 -17.10 9.28
C GLY A 68 9.73 -17.57 8.29
N GLY A 69 8.69 -16.78 8.07
CA GLY A 69 7.59 -17.13 7.17
C GLY A 69 7.89 -17.00 5.67
N PRO A 70 7.05 -17.56 4.79
CA PRO A 70 7.26 -17.54 3.34
C PRO A 70 6.99 -16.17 2.69
N GLY A 71 6.33 -15.23 3.36
CA GLY A 71 6.07 -13.87 2.89
C GLY A 71 5.08 -13.78 1.73
N LYS A 72 4.14 -14.73 1.64
CA LYS A 72 3.19 -14.82 0.52
C LYS A 72 1.95 -13.97 0.75
N LEU A 73 1.52 -13.79 1.99
CA LEU A 73 0.29 -13.08 2.32
C LEU A 73 0.46 -11.56 2.26
N LYS A 74 1.67 -11.05 2.57
CA LYS A 74 2.00 -9.62 2.55
C LYS A 74 1.02 -8.74 3.36
N GLN A 75 0.46 -9.31 4.42
CA GLN A 75 -0.45 -8.60 5.33
C GLN A 75 0.30 -8.09 6.57
N THR A 76 -0.24 -7.04 7.19
CA THR A 76 0.25 -6.57 8.50
C THR A 76 -0.29 -7.46 9.61
N CYS A 77 0.34 -7.41 10.79
CA CYS A 77 -0.14 -8.07 12.00
C CYS A 77 -1.62 -7.74 12.27
N VAL A 78 -2.42 -8.74 12.66
CA VAL A 78 -3.86 -8.54 12.98
C VAL A 78 -4.07 -7.51 14.08
N LEU A 79 -3.20 -7.49 15.10
CA LEU A 79 -3.26 -6.53 16.21
C LEU A 79 -2.77 -5.13 15.83
N ARG A 80 -2.29 -4.96 14.60
CA ARG A 80 -1.78 -3.70 14.05
C ARG A 80 -2.65 -3.15 12.93
N GLN A 81 -3.90 -3.58 12.81
CA GLN A 81 -4.85 -2.97 11.88
C GLN A 81 -5.23 -1.56 12.38
N CYS A 82 -5.06 -0.56 11.52
CA CYS A 82 -5.25 0.84 11.91
C CYS A 82 -6.72 1.14 12.21
N LEU A 83 -6.98 1.82 13.34
CA LEU A 83 -8.35 2.16 13.78
C LEU A 83 -8.98 3.30 12.96
N ALA A 84 -8.16 4.26 12.52
CA ALA A 84 -8.61 5.40 11.73
C ALA A 84 -7.69 5.61 10.50
N PRO A 85 -7.81 4.78 9.45
CA PRO A 85 -7.00 4.94 8.24
C PRO A 85 -7.48 6.15 7.42
N GLY A 86 -6.54 7.01 7.03
CA GLY A 86 -6.81 8.29 6.36
C GLY A 86 -6.54 8.26 4.85
N LEU A 87 -6.82 9.38 4.20
CA LEU A 87 -6.43 9.64 2.81
C LEU A 87 -4.89 9.70 2.69
N PRO A 88 -4.29 9.23 1.58
CA PRO A 88 -2.87 9.43 1.33
C PRO A 88 -2.53 10.91 1.20
N LEU A 89 -1.29 11.31 1.49
CA LEU A 89 -0.83 12.70 1.31
C LEU A 89 -0.94 13.18 -0.14
N SER A 90 -0.93 12.27 -1.10
CA SER A 90 -1.12 12.56 -2.52
C SER A 90 -2.59 12.70 -2.93
N ALA A 91 -3.54 12.63 -1.99
CA ALA A 91 -4.94 12.92 -2.28
C ALA A 91 -5.09 14.40 -2.61
N VAL A 92 -5.93 14.70 -3.59
CA VAL A 92 -6.23 16.04 -4.08
C VAL A 92 -7.73 16.20 -4.22
N CYS A 93 -8.20 17.43 -4.13
CA CYS A 93 -9.57 17.82 -4.40
C CYS A 93 -9.87 17.71 -5.89
N GLU A 94 -11.01 17.11 -6.27
CA GLU A 94 -11.43 16.98 -7.67
C GLU A 94 -11.80 18.32 -8.33
N ILE A 95 -12.08 19.37 -7.54
CA ILE A 95 -12.55 20.66 -8.04
C ILE A 95 -11.39 21.61 -8.30
N CYS A 96 -10.49 21.78 -7.34
CA CYS A 96 -9.36 22.71 -7.45
C CYS A 96 -8.03 22.03 -7.77
N GLY A 97 -7.93 20.69 -7.68
CA GLY A 97 -6.70 19.95 -7.93
C GLY A 97 -5.67 20.01 -6.80
N GLU A 98 -5.96 20.75 -5.73
CA GLU A 98 -5.03 20.97 -4.61
C GLU A 98 -5.17 19.90 -3.52
N GLY A 99 -4.06 19.65 -2.82
CA GLY A 99 -4.01 18.76 -1.66
C GLY A 99 -4.59 19.39 -0.39
N ASN A 100 -4.30 18.77 0.75
CA ASN A 100 -4.56 19.40 2.05
C ASN A 100 -3.57 20.56 2.23
N GLN A 101 -4.03 21.80 2.03
CA GLN A 101 -3.21 22.99 2.27
C GLN A 101 -3.06 23.18 3.80
N ASP A 102 -1.91 23.67 4.25
CA ASP A 102 -1.62 23.95 5.68
C ASP A 102 -2.59 24.98 6.31
N THR A 103 -3.47 25.57 5.49
CA THR A 103 -4.50 26.55 5.84
C THR A 103 -5.73 25.97 6.52
N GLY A 104 -5.79 24.65 6.76
CA GLY A 104 -6.82 24.02 7.59
C GLY A 104 -8.08 23.55 6.85
N GLU A 105 -8.10 23.58 5.52
CA GLU A 105 -9.17 22.99 4.72
C GLU A 105 -8.89 21.50 4.46
N GLU A 106 -9.38 20.62 5.34
CA GLU A 106 -9.19 19.17 5.22
C GLU A 106 -10.01 18.57 4.06
N LEU A 107 -9.38 17.68 3.29
CA LEU A 107 -10.04 16.93 2.22
C LEU A 107 -11.06 15.93 2.78
N MET A 108 -12.28 15.96 2.25
CA MET A 108 -13.34 15.01 2.59
C MET A 108 -13.59 14.03 1.44
N GLU A 109 -13.89 12.76 1.78
CA GLU A 109 -14.22 11.70 0.84
C GLU A 109 -15.69 11.28 1.03
N CYS A 110 -16.49 11.36 -0.03
CA CYS A 110 -17.89 10.95 0.03
C CYS A 110 -18.00 9.41 0.10
N SER A 111 -18.75 8.87 1.06
CA SER A 111 -18.94 7.41 1.21
C SER A 111 -19.73 6.76 0.07
N ASN A 112 -20.52 7.56 -0.67
CA ASN A 112 -21.42 7.12 -1.73
C ASN A 112 -20.76 7.18 -3.13
N CYS A 113 -20.09 8.29 -3.47
CA CYS A 113 -19.45 8.48 -4.78
C CYS A 113 -17.92 8.40 -4.75
N ALA A 114 -17.30 8.28 -3.57
CA ALA A 114 -15.84 8.25 -3.37
C ALA A 114 -15.06 9.49 -3.86
N GLN A 115 -15.76 10.56 -4.24
CA GLN A 115 -15.11 11.81 -4.65
C GLN A 115 -14.45 12.49 -3.45
N ILE A 116 -13.26 13.04 -3.70
CA ILE A 116 -12.49 13.79 -2.71
C ILE A 116 -12.60 15.27 -3.03
N THR A 117 -13.10 16.06 -2.09
CA THR A 117 -13.28 17.51 -2.28
C THR A 117 -12.97 18.27 -1.00
N HIS A 118 -12.56 19.53 -1.12
CA HIS A 118 -12.63 20.45 0.02
C HIS A 118 -14.10 20.82 0.25
N PRO A 119 -14.56 20.91 1.52
CA PRO A 119 -15.90 21.39 1.83
C PRO A 119 -16.20 22.77 1.22
N SER A 120 -15.20 23.65 1.16
CA SER A 120 -15.26 24.99 0.58
C SER A 120 -15.43 24.99 -0.95
N CYS A 121 -14.97 23.93 -1.63
CA CYS A 121 -15.11 23.79 -3.08
C CYS A 121 -16.50 23.27 -3.49
N LEU A 122 -17.24 22.67 -2.56
CA LEU A 122 -18.63 22.27 -2.76
C LEU A 122 -19.50 23.52 -2.60
N LYS A 123 -19.98 24.06 -3.73
CA LYS A 123 -20.93 25.18 -3.77
C LYS A 123 -22.36 24.73 -3.52
#